data_AF-A0A1T1BRU8-F1
#
_entry.id   AF-A0A1T1BRU8-F1
#
_cell.length_a   1.000
_cell.length_b   1.000
_cell.length_c   1.000
_cell.angle_alpha   90.00
_cell.angle_beta   90.00
_cell.angle_gamma   90.00
#
_symmetry.space_group_name_H-M   'P 1'
#
loop_
_entity.id
_entity.type
_entity.pdbx_description
1 polymer ?
#
loop_
_entity_poly.entity_id
_entity_poly.type
_entity_poly.pdbx_seq_one_letter_code
_entity_poly.pdbx_strand_id
1 'polypeptide(L)' 'MIRFLEIKGVYLDDKKSFSFYNTVKDKLLDFDGSQVFDDLEDFDLHYTSKCGYDYDRLIGLIPSGYFSDDYNQADA' A
#
# COMPACT_ATOMS: atom_id res chain seq x y z
N MET A 1 3.99 -12.56 9.29
CA MET A 1 4.32 -11.13 9.45
C MET A 1 3.91 -10.42 8.17
N ILE A 2 3.29 -9.24 8.28
CA ILE A 2 2.91 -8.43 7.11
C ILE A 2 3.93 -7.31 6.95
N ARG A 3 4.30 -7.00 5.71
CA ARG A 3 5.22 -5.91 5.37
C ARG A 3 4.58 -5.02 4.31
N PHE A 4 4.76 -3.72 4.46
CA PHE A 4 4.45 -2.76 3.41
C PHE A 4 5.41 -2.97 2.23
N LEU A 5 4.89 -2.89 1.02
CA LEU A 5 5.64 -3.00 -0.22
C LEU A 5 5.23 -1.86 -1.13
N GLU A 6 6.15 -0.93 -1.36
CA GLU A 6 6.00 0.08 -2.39
C GLU A 6 6.18 -0.56 -3.77
N ILE A 7 5.29 -0.21 -4.71
CA ILE A 7 5.33 -0.70 -6.08
C ILE A 7 5.73 0.48 -6.96
N LYS A 8 6.93 0.38 -7.54
CA LYS A 8 7.45 1.35 -8.51
C LYS A 8 7.42 0.75 -9.91
N GLY A 9 7.01 1.54 -10.89
CA GLY A 9 6.88 1.06 -12.26
C GLY A 9 6.70 2.20 -13.27
N VAL A 10 7.23 2.01 -14.48
CA VAL A 10 7.20 3.01 -15.56
C VAL A 10 5.77 3.30 -16.05
N TYR A 11 4.84 2.37 -15.83
CA TYR A 11 3.43 2.49 -16.25
C TYR A 11 2.49 3.03 -15.16
N LEU A 12 3.03 3.49 -14.03
CA LEU A 12 2.23 3.99 -12.93
C LEU A 12 1.96 5.50 -13.01
N ASP A 13 2.42 6.19 -14.06
CA ASP A 13 2.19 7.63 -14.28
C ASP A 13 2.44 8.48 -13.02
N ASP A 14 3.53 8.20 -12.29
CA ASP A 14 3.91 8.83 -11.01
C ASP A 14 2.89 8.68 -9.87
N LYS A 15 1.91 7.79 -10.02
CA LYS A 15 0.95 7.48 -8.97
C LYS A 15 1.56 6.63 -7.89
N LYS A 16 1.10 6.87 -6.66
CA LYS A 16 1.50 6.10 -5.49
C LYS A 16 0.83 4.72 -5.58
N SER A 17 1.66 3.69 -5.57
CA SER A 17 1.20 2.31 -5.60
C SER A 17 1.89 1.50 -4.52
N PHE A 18 1.10 0.72 -3.80
CA PHE A 18 1.63 -0.18 -2.79
C PHE A 18 0.77 -1.42 -2.65
N SER A 19 1.35 -2.43 -2.01
CA SER A 19 0.66 -3.61 -1.56
C SER A 19 1.25 -4.04 -0.23
N PHE A 20 0.71 -5.11 0.34
CA PHE A 20 1.25 -5.72 1.56
C PHE A 20 1.61 -7.16 1.29
N TYR A 21 2.78 -7.56 1.76
CA TYR A 21 3.28 -8.90 1.59
C TYR A 21 3.22 -9.70 2.89
N ASN A 22 2.55 -10.85 2.83
CA ASN A 22 2.49 -11.81 3.90
C ASN A 22 3.61 -12.83 3.80
N THR A 23 4.66 -12.60 4.58
CA THR A 23 5.83 -13.49 4.68
C THR A 23 5.53 -14.90 5.22
N VAL A 24 4.40 -15.12 5.90
CA VAL A 24 4.06 -16.45 6.45
C VAL A 24 3.32 -17.30 5.41
N LYS A 25 2.48 -16.65 4.59
CA LYS A 25 1.73 -17.33 3.52
C LYS A 25 2.45 -17.24 2.17
N ASP A 26 3.54 -16.50 2.09
CA ASP A 26 4.30 -16.20 0.87
C ASP A 26 3.44 -15.62 -0.25
N LYS A 27 2.60 -14.63 0.10
CA LYS A 27 1.60 -14.03 -0.81
C LYS A 27 1.41 -12.55 -0.59
N LEU A 28 1.11 -11.82 -1.66
CA LEU A 28 0.57 -10.46 -1.56
C LEU A 28 -0.87 -10.49 -1.04
N LEU A 29 -1.27 -9.42 -0.37
CA LEU A 29 -2.66 -9.20 0.00
C LEU A 29 -3.42 -8.74 -1.24
N ASP A 30 -4.49 -9.46 -1.55
CA ASP A 30 -5.43 -9.08 -2.59
C ASP A 30 -6.48 -8.12 -2.01
N PHE A 31 -6.58 -6.94 -2.64
CA PHE A 31 -7.64 -5.97 -2.43
C PHE A 31 -8.74 -6.16 -3.47
N ASP A 32 -9.54 -5.14 -3.78
CA ASP A 32 -10.58 -5.25 -4.81
C ASP A 32 -10.06 -5.38 -6.26
N GLY A 33 -8.74 -5.29 -6.46
CA GLY A 33 -8.10 -5.31 -7.79
C GLY A 33 -7.26 -4.07 -8.09
N SER A 34 -7.38 -3.00 -7.29
CA SER A 34 -6.45 -1.86 -7.34
C SER A 34 -5.25 -2.03 -6.40
N GLN A 35 -4.08 -1.57 -6.84
CA GLN A 35 -2.88 -1.35 -6.03
C GLN A 35 -2.32 0.06 -6.24
N VAL A 36 -3.13 0.94 -6.83
CA VAL A 36 -2.84 2.35 -7.06
C VAL A 36 -3.76 3.11 -6.12
N PHE A 37 -3.19 3.96 -5.27
CA PHE A 37 -3.93 4.67 -4.24
C PHE A 37 -3.42 6.11 -4.16
N ASP A 38 -4.31 7.07 -4.37
CA ASP A 38 -3.96 8.49 -4.31
C ASP A 38 -3.77 8.96 -2.85
N ASP A 39 -4.56 8.43 -1.92
CA ASP A 39 -4.51 8.70 -0.48
C ASP A 39 -5.03 7.52 0.38
N LEU A 40 -5.16 7.74 1.69
CA LEU A 40 -5.71 6.76 2.63
C LEU A 40 -7.21 6.51 2.44
N GLU A 41 -7.96 7.50 1.94
CA GLU A 41 -9.40 7.37 1.69
C GLU A 41 -9.63 6.48 0.46
N ASP A 42 -8.82 6.63 -0.59
CA ASP A 42 -8.83 5.75 -1.75
C ASP A 42 -8.46 4.31 -1.38
N PHE A 43 -7.47 4.14 -0.51
CA PHE A 43 -7.16 2.83 0.05
C PHE A 43 -8.35 2.23 0.86
N ASP A 44 -9.10 3.03 1.62
CA ASP A 44 -10.28 2.58 2.36
C ASP A 44 -11.38 2.06 1.41
N LEU A 45 -11.59 2.72 0.27
CA LEU A 45 -12.58 2.33 -0.73
C LEU A 45 -12.27 0.95 -1.35
N HIS A 46 -10.99 0.67 -1.57
CA HIS A 46 -10.52 -0.59 -2.15
C HIS A 46 -10.21 -1.67 -1.11
N TYR A 47 -10.10 -1.29 0.16
CA TYR A 47 -9.86 -2.23 1.24
C TYR A 47 -11.03 -3.21 1.36
N THR A 48 -10.69 -4.50 1.46
CA THR A 48 -11.66 -5.55 1.67
C THR A 48 -11.26 -6.40 2.86
N SER A 49 -12.21 -6.67 3.76
CA SER A 49 -12.01 -7.60 4.88
C SER A 49 -11.65 -9.02 4.41
N LYS A 50 -11.87 -9.34 3.12
CA LYS A 50 -11.42 -10.58 2.48
C LYS A 50 -9.90 -10.75 2.49
N CYS A 51 -9.11 -9.67 2.60
CA CYS A 51 -7.65 -9.78 2.73
C CYS A 51 -7.23 -10.46 4.05
N GLY A 52 -8.14 -10.51 5.04
CA GLY A 52 -7.97 -11.25 6.29
C GLY A 52 -7.11 -10.55 7.34
N TYR A 53 -6.94 -9.23 7.23
CA TYR A 53 -6.17 -8.39 8.16
C TYR A 53 -6.97 -7.16 8.55
N ASP A 54 -6.87 -6.74 9.81
CA ASP A 54 -7.51 -5.52 10.29
C ASP A 54 -6.96 -4.29 9.55
N TYR A 55 -7.86 -3.39 9.17
CA TYR A 55 -7.55 -2.15 8.46
C TYR A 55 -6.53 -1.29 9.23
N ASP A 56 -6.77 -1.04 10.52
CA ASP A 56 -5.89 -0.23 11.38
C ASP A 56 -4.45 -0.79 11.42
N ARG A 57 -4.32 -2.12 11.37
CA ARG A 57 -3.03 -2.79 11.34
C ARG A 57 -2.31 -2.55 10.02
N LEU A 58 -3.03 -2.51 8.90
CA LEU A 58 -2.46 -2.24 7.58
C LEU A 58 -2.04 -0.78 7.46
N ILE A 59 -2.88 0.17 7.89
CA ILE A 59 -2.51 1.59 7.94
C ILE A 59 -1.23 1.80 8.75
N GLY A 60 -1.13 1.17 9.93
CA GLY A 60 0.06 1.32 10.78
C GLY A 60 1.36 0.78 10.17
N LEU A 61 1.29 0.05 9.06
CA LEU A 61 2.46 -0.41 8.30
C LEU A 61 2.84 0.54 7.15
N ILE A 62 1.95 1.43 6.75
CA ILE A 62 2.24 2.44 5.72
C ILE A 62 3.22 3.46 6.32
N PRO A 63 4.36 3.74 5.65
CA PRO A 63 5.31 4.73 6.11
C PRO A 63 4.65 6.09 6.38
N SER A 64 5.03 6.72 7.49
CA SER A 64 4.55 8.07 7.80
C SER A 64 4.93 9.04 6.68
N GLY A 65 3.96 9.80 6.18
CA GLY A 65 4.20 10.72 5.08
C GLY A 65 4.23 10.07 3.71
N TYR A 66 3.92 8.77 3.55
CA TYR A 66 3.83 8.12 2.23
C TYR A 66 3.00 8.92 1.22
N PHE A 67 1.87 9.47 1.66
CA PHE A 67 0.99 10.29 0.83
C PHE A 67 1.38 11.77 0.74
N SER A 68 2.38 12.23 1.49
CA SER A 68 2.92 13.59 1.33
C SER A 68 3.80 13.74 0.08
N ASP A 69 3.89 14.96 -0.45
CA ASP A 69 4.73 15.29 -1.61
C ASP A 69 6.22 15.08 -1.33
N ASP A 70 6.63 15.15 -0.05
CA ASP A 70 8.02 15.04 0.40
C ASP A 70 8.50 13.60 0.56
N TYR A 71 7.62 12.60 0.42
CA TYR A 71 8.00 11.19 0.60
C TYR A 71 9.16 10.74 -0.30
N ASN A 72 9.27 11.34 -1.50
CA ASN A 72 10.30 11.01 -2.49
C ASN A 72 11.56 11.89 -2.39
N GLN A 73 11.66 12.81 -1.43
CA GLN A 73 12.79 13.74 -1.33
C GLN A 73 13.98 13.22 -0.50
N ALA A 74 13.90 12.01 0.07
CA ALA A 74 14.94 11.47 0.94
C ALA A 74 16.08 10.72 0.23
N ASP A 75 16.08 10.63 -1.11
CA ASP A 75 17.07 9.86 -1.89
C ASP A 75 17.68 10.64 -3.08
N ALA A 76 17.83 11.97 -2.95
CA ALA A 76 18.54 12.82 -3.94
C ALA A 76 19.93 13.26 -3.46
#